data_AF-T1FWT6-F1
#
_entry.id   AF-T1FWT6-F1
#
_cell.length_a   1.000
_cell.length_b   1.000
_cell.length_c   1.000
_cell.angle_alpha   90.00
_cell.angle_beta   90.00
_cell.angle_gamma   90.00
#
_symmetry.space_group_name_H-M   'P 1'
#
loop_
_entity.id
_entity.type
_entity.pdbx_description
1 polymer ?
#
loop_
_entity_poly.entity_id
_entity_poly.type
_entity_poly.pdbx_seq_one_letter_code
_entity_poly.pdbx_strand_id
1 'polypeptide(L)'
;MSCFRVSESKSALKLFGNQRALKKEVQRQKRFGRWIIHPCSSFRLYWNIGETFLLIINLIVLPISITFFKDDLGSHWIAFNTISDTFFLVDLALNFRTGFFEKNSEEIVLDPIKIAKNYLKTFFVIDFISSFPIDYTILMFSANNSSTYTDTQTYKHKCIRSCLLICIETSKEISMWC
;
A
#
# COMPACT_ATOMS: atom_id res chain seq x y z
N MET A 1 -7.96 8.12 -21.33
CA MET A 1 -7.64 8.18 -19.88
C MET A 1 -8.82 7.68 -19.05
N SER A 2 -9.08 6.37 -19.10
CA SER A 2 -10.20 5.67 -18.46
C SER A 2 -9.79 4.87 -17.21
N CYS A 3 -8.50 4.85 -16.85
CA CYS A 3 -7.95 3.91 -15.87
C CYS A 3 -8.42 4.15 -14.42
N PHE A 4 -8.70 5.40 -14.05
CA PHE A 4 -9.13 5.78 -12.70
C PHE A 4 -10.64 5.64 -12.44
N ARG A 5 -11.44 5.27 -13.46
CA ARG A 5 -12.89 5.08 -13.34
C ARG A 5 -13.21 3.65 -12.91
N VAL A 6 -14.39 3.42 -12.35
CA VAL A 6 -14.89 2.06 -12.09
C VAL A 6 -14.78 1.21 -13.35
N SER A 7 -14.19 0.03 -13.22
CA SER A 7 -14.12 -0.94 -14.30
C SER A 7 -15.53 -1.44 -14.65
N GLU A 8 -15.96 -1.39 -15.92
CA GLU A 8 -17.23 -2.02 -16.36
C GLU A 8 -17.08 -3.55 -16.53
N SER A 9 -16.19 -4.17 -15.77
CA SER A 9 -15.97 -5.62 -15.82
C SER A 9 -17.11 -6.39 -15.16
N LYS A 10 -17.29 -7.67 -15.53
CA LYS A 10 -18.28 -8.57 -14.91
C LYS A 10 -18.14 -8.63 -13.38
N SER A 11 -16.92 -8.44 -12.86
CA SER A 11 -16.63 -8.41 -11.43
C SER A 11 -17.23 -7.18 -10.73
N ALA A 12 -17.12 -5.99 -11.33
CA ALA A 12 -17.76 -4.80 -10.79
C ALA A 12 -19.30 -4.90 -10.86
N LEU A 13 -19.85 -5.53 -11.91
CA LEU A 13 -21.29 -5.74 -12.01
C LEU A 13 -21.85 -6.65 -10.91
N LYS A 14 -21.10 -7.70 -10.53
CA LYS A 14 -21.45 -8.56 -9.39
C LYS A 14 -21.46 -7.78 -8.08
N LEU A 15 -20.55 -6.83 -7.93
CA LEU A 15 -20.43 -6.02 -6.72
C LEU A 15 -21.56 -5.00 -6.55
N PHE A 16 -21.86 -4.24 -7.60
CA PHE A 16 -22.94 -3.26 -7.57
C PHE A 16 -24.33 -3.89 -7.81
N GLY A 17 -24.38 -5.20 -8.08
CA GLY A 17 -25.58 -5.99 -8.38
C GLY A 17 -26.23 -5.68 -9.74
N ASN A 18 -26.23 -4.42 -10.17
CA ASN A 18 -27.01 -3.98 -11.33
C ASN A 18 -26.34 -2.84 -12.13
N GLN A 19 -26.54 -2.81 -13.45
CA GLN A 19 -25.94 -1.79 -14.33
C GLN A 19 -26.38 -0.36 -13.99
N ARG A 20 -27.59 -0.18 -13.45
CA ARG A 20 -28.11 1.14 -13.06
C ARG A 20 -27.37 1.70 -11.86
N ALA A 21 -27.03 0.86 -10.87
CA ALA A 21 -26.25 1.26 -9.70
C ALA A 21 -24.82 1.65 -10.10
N LEU A 22 -24.19 0.83 -10.95
CA LEU A 22 -22.87 1.13 -11.53
C LEU A 22 -22.85 2.48 -12.27
N LYS A 23 -23.84 2.74 -13.13
CA LYS A 23 -23.93 4.03 -13.86
C LYS A 23 -24.13 5.23 -12.92
N LYS A 24 -24.91 5.07 -11.85
CA LYS A 24 -25.07 6.12 -10.81
C LYS A 24 -23.74 6.40 -10.12
N GLU A 25 -22.97 5.37 -9.78
CA GLU A 25 -21.67 5.51 -9.13
C GLU A 25 -20.63 6.17 -10.06
N VAL A 26 -20.59 5.75 -11.33
CA VAL A 26 -19.77 6.40 -12.37
C VAL A 26 -20.14 7.88 -12.56
N GLN A 27 -21.42 8.24 -12.44
CA GLN A 27 -21.88 9.64 -12.50
C GLN A 27 -21.49 10.43 -11.25
N ARG A 28 -21.54 9.81 -10.06
CA ARG A 28 -21.09 10.42 -8.79
C ARG A 28 -19.60 10.74 -8.83
N GLN A 29 -18.77 9.82 -9.31
CA GLN A 29 -17.33 10.05 -9.47
C GLN A 29 -16.99 11.26 -10.34
N LYS A 30 -17.76 11.51 -11.41
CA LYS A 30 -17.54 12.70 -12.26
C LYS A 30 -17.62 14.02 -11.49
N ARG A 31 -18.31 14.05 -10.33
CA ARG A 31 -18.47 15.25 -9.50
C ARG A 31 -17.27 15.56 -8.61
N PHE A 32 -16.44 14.57 -8.26
CA PHE A 32 -15.35 14.72 -7.29
C PHE A 32 -13.97 14.99 -7.92
N GLY A 33 -13.92 15.14 -9.25
CA GLY A 33 -12.70 15.53 -9.97
C GLY A 33 -11.81 14.35 -10.39
N ARG A 34 -10.72 14.68 -11.10
CA ARG A 34 -9.90 13.73 -11.89
C ARG A 34 -8.77 13.06 -11.09
N TRP A 35 -8.55 13.49 -9.85
CA TRP A 35 -7.41 13.15 -9.00
C TRP A 35 -7.77 12.28 -7.79
N ILE A 36 -8.91 11.58 -7.85
CA ILE A 36 -9.39 10.69 -6.78
C ILE A 36 -9.51 9.29 -7.36
N ILE A 37 -8.92 8.33 -6.66
CA ILE A 37 -8.86 6.95 -7.10
C ILE A 37 -10.04 6.23 -6.50
N HIS A 38 -10.89 5.66 -7.37
CA HIS A 38 -11.95 4.81 -6.90
C HIS A 38 -11.37 3.46 -6.45
N PRO A 39 -11.77 2.90 -5.28
CA PRO A 39 -11.27 1.61 -4.80
C PRO A 39 -11.48 0.48 -5.82
N CYS A 40 -12.63 0.48 -6.51
CA CYS A 40 -12.93 -0.49 -7.58
C CYS A 40 -12.47 -0.04 -8.99
N SER A 41 -11.49 0.86 -9.09
CA SER A 41 -10.91 1.24 -10.39
C SER A 41 -9.96 0.16 -10.90
N SER A 42 -9.84 0.04 -12.24
CA SER A 42 -8.86 -0.88 -12.83
C SER A 42 -7.43 -0.54 -12.38
N PHE A 43 -7.11 0.75 -12.24
CA PHE A 43 -5.82 1.19 -11.72
C PHE A 43 -5.52 0.64 -10.32
N ARG A 44 -6.44 0.81 -9.35
CA ARG A 44 -6.22 0.32 -7.98
C ARG A 44 -6.12 -1.21 -7.95
N LEU A 45 -6.89 -1.92 -8.78
CA LEU A 45 -6.78 -3.37 -8.90
C LEU A 45 -5.38 -3.80 -9.37
N TYR A 46 -4.86 -3.21 -10.44
CA TYR A 46 -3.50 -3.53 -10.92
C TYR A 46 -2.43 -3.12 -9.91
N TRP A 47 -2.63 -2.00 -9.21
CA TRP A 47 -1.74 -1.55 -8.16
C TRP A 47 -1.66 -2.55 -7.00
N ASN A 48 -2.80 -2.98 -6.45
CA ASN A 48 -2.88 -3.98 -5.39
C ASN A 48 -2.22 -5.31 -5.81
N ILE A 49 -2.42 -5.74 -7.06
CA ILE A 49 -1.77 -6.95 -7.60
C ILE A 49 -0.24 -6.77 -7.63
N GLY A 50 0.24 -5.63 -8.12
CA GLY A 50 1.67 -5.33 -8.17
C GLY A 50 2.32 -5.24 -6.79
N GLU A 51 1.65 -4.59 -5.85
CA GLU A 51 2.07 -4.50 -4.45
C GLU A 51 2.14 -5.88 -3.78
N THR A 52 1.09 -6.68 -3.94
CA THR A 52 1.05 -8.06 -3.40
C THR A 52 2.20 -8.89 -3.96
N PHE A 53 2.45 -8.79 -5.26
CA PHE A 53 3.56 -9.50 -5.90
C PHE A 53 4.92 -9.04 -5.36
N LEU A 54 5.12 -7.74 -5.17
CA LEU A 54 6.33 -7.18 -4.59
C LEU A 54 6.54 -7.64 -3.15
N LEU A 55 5.49 -7.70 -2.34
CA LEU A 55 5.53 -8.23 -0.97
C LEU A 55 5.94 -9.70 -0.93
N ILE A 56 5.40 -10.53 -1.83
CA ILE A 56 5.78 -11.95 -1.95
C ILE A 56 7.26 -12.10 -2.33
N ILE A 57 7.74 -11.29 -3.29
CA ILE A 57 9.17 -11.30 -3.65
C ILE A 57 10.01 -10.94 -2.44
N ASN A 58 9.71 -9.84 -1.74
CA ASN A 58 10.47 -9.44 -0.56
C ASN A 58 10.44 -10.53 0.52
N LEU A 59 9.30 -11.19 0.75
CA LEU A 59 9.16 -12.27 1.73
C LEU A 59 10.09 -13.47 1.44
N ILE A 60 10.33 -13.79 0.17
CA ILE A 60 11.19 -14.92 -0.24
C ILE A 60 12.66 -14.49 -0.28
N VAL A 61 12.94 -13.33 -0.85
CA VAL A 61 14.31 -12.89 -1.13
C VAL A 61 15.04 -12.46 0.15
N LEU A 62 14.35 -11.81 1.10
CA LEU A 62 14.95 -11.39 2.37
C LEU A 62 15.58 -12.54 3.18
N PRO A 63 14.90 -13.68 3.46
CA PRO A 63 15.52 -14.78 4.20
C PRO A 63 16.69 -15.42 3.45
N ILE A 64 16.61 -15.54 2.13
CA ILE A 64 17.71 -16.06 1.29
C ILE A 64 18.95 -15.16 1.42
N SER A 65 18.76 -13.84 1.41
CA SER A 65 19.88 -12.89 1.54
C SER A 65 20.56 -12.95 2.90
N ILE A 66 19.82 -13.18 3.98
CA ILE A 66 20.40 -13.34 5.34
C ILE A 66 21.28 -14.58 5.43
N THR A 67 20.84 -15.70 4.84
CA THR A 67 21.50 -17.00 5.01
C THR A 67 22.65 -17.21 4.05
N PHE A 68 22.56 -16.68 2.83
CA PHE A 68 23.53 -16.95 1.77
C PHE A 68 24.43 -15.75 1.41
N PHE A 69 23.98 -14.51 1.60
CA PHE A 69 24.64 -13.32 1.04
C PHE A 69 25.08 -12.31 2.11
N LYS A 70 25.58 -12.79 3.26
CA LYS A 70 25.88 -11.93 4.41
C LYS A 70 26.96 -10.86 4.14
N ASP A 71 27.89 -11.12 3.21
CA ASP A 71 29.07 -10.26 2.97
C ASP A 71 29.22 -9.78 1.51
N ASP A 72 28.37 -10.21 0.57
CA ASP A 72 28.49 -9.99 -0.88
C ASP A 72 27.31 -9.20 -1.48
N LEU A 73 26.88 -8.16 -0.77
CA LEU A 73 25.70 -7.38 -1.15
C LEU A 73 26.13 -6.25 -2.10
N GLY A 74 26.17 -6.58 -3.39
CA GLY A 74 26.45 -5.61 -4.45
C GLY A 74 25.42 -4.47 -4.52
N SER A 75 25.77 -3.39 -5.24
CA SER A 75 24.93 -2.20 -5.44
C SER A 75 23.49 -2.51 -5.91
N HIS A 76 23.31 -3.58 -6.67
CA HIS A 76 22.01 -4.06 -7.16
C HIS A 76 21.05 -4.43 -6.01
N TRP A 77 21.55 -5.00 -4.92
CA TRP A 77 20.73 -5.38 -3.77
C TRP A 77 20.19 -4.16 -3.03
N ILE A 78 21.07 -3.17 -2.81
CA ILE A 78 20.72 -1.89 -2.17
C ILE A 78 19.71 -1.15 -3.05
N ALA A 79 19.92 -1.13 -4.37
CA ALA A 79 18.98 -0.53 -5.32
C ALA A 79 17.61 -1.21 -5.26
N PHE A 80 17.54 -2.55 -5.28
CA PHE A 80 16.28 -3.29 -5.17
C PHE A 80 15.53 -2.95 -3.87
N ASN A 81 16.23 -2.96 -2.73
CA ASN A 81 15.65 -2.59 -1.44
C ASN A 81 15.11 -1.15 -1.45
N THR A 82 15.89 -0.20 -1.98
CA THR A 82 15.49 1.21 -2.05
C THR A 82 14.26 1.41 -2.92
N ILE A 83 14.19 0.72 -4.06
CA ILE A 83 13.05 0.77 -4.98
C ILE A 83 11.82 0.18 -4.29
N SER A 84 11.94 -0.96 -3.62
CA SER A 84 10.85 -1.59 -2.87
C SER A 84 10.34 -0.67 -1.75
N ASP A 85 11.24 -0.07 -0.97
CA ASP A 85 10.87 0.87 0.12
C ASP A 85 10.17 2.11 -0.43
N THR A 86 10.62 2.63 -1.59
CA THR A 86 9.97 3.74 -2.29
C THR A 86 8.58 3.36 -2.79
N PHE A 87 8.40 2.14 -3.30
CA PHE A 87 7.10 1.65 -3.76
C PHE A 87 6.06 1.64 -2.64
N PHE A 88 6.44 1.18 -1.43
CA PHE A 88 5.56 1.21 -0.26
C PHE A 88 5.22 2.64 0.20
N LEU A 89 6.17 3.58 0.10
CA LEU A 89 5.89 5.01 0.37
C LEU A 89 4.92 5.61 -0.66
N VAL A 90 5.01 5.19 -1.92
CA VAL A 90 4.03 5.60 -2.95
C VAL A 90 2.66 5.00 -2.64
N ASP A 91 2.58 3.73 -2.22
CA ASP A 91 1.30 3.15 -1.81
C ASP A 91 0.65 3.92 -0.65
N LEU A 92 1.43 4.25 0.38
CA LEU A 92 0.99 5.13 1.47
C LEU A 92 0.37 6.43 0.94
N ALA A 93 1.01 7.10 -0.03
CA ALA A 93 0.50 8.31 -0.64
C ALA A 93 -0.78 8.08 -1.46
N LEU A 94 -0.90 6.93 -2.13
CA LEU A 94 -2.09 6.55 -2.90
C LEU A 94 -3.28 6.21 -1.97
N ASN A 95 -3.03 5.68 -0.78
CA ASN A 95 -4.06 5.41 0.23
C ASN A 95 -4.77 6.71 0.66
N PHE A 96 -4.07 7.86 0.71
CA PHE A 96 -4.70 9.17 0.95
C PHE A 96 -5.63 9.65 -0.17
N ARG A 97 -5.50 9.09 -1.38
CA ARG A 97 -6.29 9.46 -2.57
C ARG A 97 -7.34 8.42 -2.93
N THR A 98 -7.38 7.31 -2.21
CA THR A 98 -8.31 6.21 -2.46
C THR A 98 -9.56 6.36 -1.58
N GLY A 99 -10.73 6.30 -2.21
CA GLY A 99 -12.02 6.39 -1.49
C GLY A 99 -12.24 5.20 -0.55
N PHE A 100 -13.02 5.41 0.51
CA PHE A 100 -13.41 4.37 1.47
C PHE A 100 -14.93 4.18 1.50
N PHE A 101 -15.37 3.00 1.95
CA PHE A 101 -16.79 2.69 2.15
C PHE A 101 -17.21 3.14 3.55
N GLU A 102 -18.31 3.90 3.64
CA GLU A 102 -18.85 4.34 4.92
C GLU A 102 -19.60 3.19 5.60
N LYS A 103 -19.24 2.81 6.83
CA LYS A 103 -19.88 1.64 7.50
C LYS A 103 -21.39 1.77 7.71
N ASN A 104 -21.90 3.00 7.74
CA ASN A 104 -23.32 3.30 7.99
C ASN A 104 -24.13 3.54 6.71
N SER A 105 -23.48 3.57 5.55
CA SER A 105 -24.09 3.91 4.28
C SER A 105 -23.36 3.13 3.19
N GLU A 106 -24.05 2.34 2.36
CA GLU A 106 -23.46 1.65 1.20
C GLU A 106 -22.90 2.62 0.12
N GLU A 107 -22.67 3.89 0.46
CA GLU A 107 -22.11 4.92 -0.39
C GLU A 107 -20.60 5.05 -0.18
N ILE A 108 -19.90 5.19 -1.31
CA ILE A 108 -18.45 5.38 -1.35
C ILE A 108 -18.15 6.87 -1.16
N VAL A 109 -17.37 7.19 -0.14
CA VAL A 109 -16.95 8.57 0.13
C VAL A 109 -15.72 8.89 -0.72
N LEU A 110 -15.91 9.85 -1.64
CA LEU A 110 -14.88 10.30 -2.58
C LEU A 110 -14.37 11.72 -2.25
N ASP A 111 -14.72 12.28 -1.09
CA ASP A 111 -14.25 13.60 -0.66
C ASP A 111 -12.81 13.49 -0.11
N PRO A 112 -11.81 14.16 -0.71
CA PRO A 112 -10.40 13.99 -0.33
C PRO A 112 -10.12 14.46 1.10
N ILE A 113 -10.86 15.44 1.62
CA ILE A 113 -10.67 15.93 2.99
C ILE A 113 -11.19 14.89 3.98
N LYS A 114 -12.33 14.26 3.67
CA LYS A 114 -12.90 13.18 4.50
C LYS A 114 -12.02 11.94 4.45
N ILE A 115 -11.53 11.56 3.27
CA ILE A 115 -10.60 10.44 3.08
C ILE A 115 -9.36 10.65 3.95
N ALA A 116 -8.70 11.80 3.83
CA ALA A 116 -7.49 12.10 4.61
C ALA A 116 -7.75 12.06 6.12
N LYS A 117 -8.85 12.67 6.60
CA LYS A 117 -9.18 12.65 8.05
C LYS A 117 -9.47 11.25 8.57
N ASN A 118 -10.23 10.45 7.83
CA ASN A 118 -10.56 9.09 8.24
C ASN A 118 -9.30 8.20 8.23
N TYR A 119 -8.49 8.31 7.19
CA TYR A 119 -7.24 7.55 7.04
C TYR A 119 -6.22 7.89 8.13
N LEU A 120 -6.04 9.18 8.45
CA LEU A 120 -5.19 9.65 9.55
C LEU A 120 -5.60 9.07 10.92
N LYS A 121 -6.89 8.85 11.14
CA LYS A 121 -7.43 8.34 12.40
C LYS A 121 -7.33 6.82 12.55
N THR A 122 -7.29 6.07 11.44
CA THR A 122 -7.45 4.62 11.45
C THR A 122 -6.14 3.88 11.18
N PHE A 123 -5.57 4.03 9.98
CA PHE A 123 -4.47 3.19 9.51
C PHE A 123 -3.16 3.95 9.26
N PHE A 124 -3.21 5.30 9.14
CA PHE A 124 -2.03 6.09 8.79
C PHE A 124 -0.82 5.85 9.68
N VAL A 125 -0.98 5.83 11.00
CA VAL A 125 0.16 5.67 11.93
C VAL A 125 0.84 4.32 11.70
N ILE A 126 0.04 3.28 11.48
CA ILE A 126 0.53 1.92 11.27
C ILE A 126 1.22 1.82 9.90
N ASP A 127 0.60 2.35 8.85
CA ASP A 127 1.17 2.38 7.49
C ASP A 127 2.42 3.24 7.39
N PHE A 128 2.47 4.36 8.12
CA PHE A 128 3.64 5.23 8.15
C PHE A 128 4.81 4.53 8.85
N ILE A 129 4.61 3.96 10.03
CA ILE A 129 5.66 3.24 10.76
C ILE A 129 6.15 2.03 9.97
N SER A 130 5.24 1.29 9.34
CA SER A 130 5.60 0.12 8.53
C SER A 130 6.32 0.52 7.25
N SER A 131 5.93 1.62 6.58
CA SER A 131 6.51 2.06 5.31
C SER A 131 7.77 2.93 5.48
N PHE A 132 8.01 3.48 6.67
CA PHE A 132 9.15 4.34 6.92
C PHE A 132 10.48 3.56 6.88
N PRO A 133 11.49 4.03 6.13
CA PRO A 133 12.75 3.32 5.96
C PRO A 133 13.66 3.54 7.20
N ILE A 134 13.26 2.91 8.33
CA ILE A 134 13.90 3.01 9.65
C ILE A 134 15.41 2.73 9.57
N ASP A 135 15.81 1.82 8.69
CA ASP A 135 17.20 1.43 8.46
C ASP A 135 18.11 2.63 8.13
N TYR A 136 17.63 3.59 7.33
CA TYR A 136 18.39 4.78 6.97
C TYR A 136 18.50 5.78 8.12
N THR A 137 17.43 5.92 8.92
CA THR A 137 17.49 6.79 10.10
C THR A 137 18.43 6.24 11.16
N ILE A 138 18.47 4.93 11.34
CA ILE A 138 19.43 4.28 12.24
C ILE A 138 20.84 4.42 11.69
N LEU A 139 21.08 4.19 10.39
CA LEU A 139 22.40 4.39 9.77
C LEU A 139 22.95 5.80 10.00
N MET A 140 22.12 6.83 9.77
CA MET A 140 22.48 8.23 9.97
C MET A 140 22.74 8.57 11.46
N PHE A 141 22.03 7.93 12.39
CA PHE A 141 22.21 8.14 13.83
C PHE A 141 23.39 7.34 14.40
N SER A 142 23.66 6.15 13.86
CA SER A 142 24.80 5.30 14.18
C SER A 142 26.11 5.82 13.59
N ALA A 143 26.07 6.61 12.52
CA ALA A 143 27.24 7.38 12.09
C ALA A 143 27.78 8.31 13.20
N ASN A 144 26.92 8.71 14.15
CA ASN A 144 27.27 9.55 15.29
C ASN A 144 27.50 8.76 16.59
N ASN A 145 27.06 7.50 16.68
CA ASN A 145 27.16 6.67 17.87
C ASN A 145 27.65 5.28 17.48
N SER A 146 28.77 4.82 18.04
CA SER A 146 29.42 3.51 17.78
C SER A 146 28.62 2.29 18.25
N SER A 147 27.31 2.27 17.99
CA SER A 147 26.44 1.12 18.18
C SER A 147 26.56 0.21 16.96
N THR A 148 27.12 -0.98 17.15
CA THR A 148 27.24 -2.01 16.12
C THR A 148 25.85 -2.57 15.81
N TYR A 149 25.10 -1.90 14.94
CA TYR A 149 23.86 -2.44 14.39
C TYR A 149 24.25 -3.56 13.42
N THR A 150 23.88 -4.79 13.74
CA THR A 150 24.23 -5.95 12.91
C THR A 150 23.24 -6.07 11.75
N ASP A 151 23.72 -6.34 10.54
CA ASP A 151 22.88 -6.50 9.34
C ASP A 151 21.74 -7.50 9.56
N THR A 152 21.97 -8.51 10.40
CA THR A 152 20.96 -9.49 10.81
C THR A 152 19.71 -8.86 11.46
N GLN A 153 19.86 -7.76 12.21
CA GLN A 153 18.73 -7.06 12.83
C GLN A 153 17.94 -6.24 11.81
N THR A 154 18.64 -5.59 10.86
CA THR A 154 18.02 -4.87 9.73
C THR A 154 17.15 -5.81 8.91
N TYR A 155 17.68 -6.98 8.53
CA TYR A 155 16.91 -7.95 7.75
C TYR A 155 15.73 -8.56 8.52
N LYS A 156 15.88 -8.83 9.83
CA LYS A 156 14.76 -9.25 10.68
C LYS A 156 13.65 -8.20 10.69
N HIS A 157 14.01 -6.93 10.83
CA HIS A 157 13.05 -5.83 10.79
C HIS A 157 12.32 -5.78 9.43
N LYS A 158 13.03 -5.97 8.31
CA LYS A 158 12.42 -6.02 6.98
C LYS A 158 11.46 -7.20 6.78
N CYS A 159 11.77 -8.39 7.31
CA CYS A 159 10.85 -9.54 7.27
C CYS A 159 9.57 -9.25 8.07
N ILE A 160 9.72 -8.71 9.29
CA ILE A 160 8.57 -8.33 10.14
C ILE A 160 7.72 -7.26 9.44
N ARG A 161 8.36 -6.23 8.86
CA ARG A 161 7.70 -5.19 8.07
C ARG A 161 6.91 -5.77 6.90
N SER A 162 7.50 -6.70 6.13
CA SER A 162 6.83 -7.31 4.98
C SER A 162 5.58 -8.10 5.41
N CYS A 163 5.67 -8.91 6.47
CA CYS A 163 4.52 -9.60 7.04
C CYS A 163 3.47 -8.63 7.58
N LEU A 164 3.90 -7.56 8.25
CA LEU A 164 3.01 -6.54 8.80
C LEU A 164 2.24 -5.82 7.69
N LEU A 165 2.90 -5.44 6.59
CA LEU A 165 2.26 -4.83 5.41
C LEU A 165 1.22 -5.76 4.78
N ILE A 166 1.51 -7.05 4.64
CA ILE A 166 0.53 -8.05 4.17
C ILE A 166 -0.70 -8.10 5.09
N CYS A 167 -0.48 -8.15 6.41
CA CYS A 167 -1.57 -8.16 7.40
C CYS A 167 -2.40 -6.87 7.37
N ILE A 168 -1.75 -5.71 7.18
CA ILE A 168 -2.45 -4.42 7.09
C ILE A 168 -3.26 -4.34 5.82
N GLU A 169 -2.69 -4.68 4.66
CA GLU A 169 -3.39 -4.54 3.37
C GLU A 169 -4.57 -5.51 3.29
N THR A 170 -4.41 -6.74 3.79
CA THR A 170 -5.53 -7.69 3.94
C THR A 170 -6.60 -7.16 4.90
N SER A 171 -6.21 -6.52 6.02
CA SER A 171 -7.15 -5.89 6.94
C SER A 171 -7.90 -4.71 6.32
N LYS A 172 -7.22 -3.88 5.52
CA LYS A 172 -7.84 -2.78 4.77
C LYS A 172 -8.84 -3.29 3.76
N GLU A 173 -8.47 -4.30 2.96
CA GLU A 173 -9.38 -4.93 2.00
C GLU A 173 -10.62 -5.48 2.73
N ILE A 174 -10.45 -6.22 3.83
CA ILE A 174 -11.60 -6.72 4.61
C ILE A 174 -12.46 -5.57 5.12
N SER A 175 -11.86 -4.50 5.67
CA SER A 175 -12.60 -3.32 6.17
C SER A 175 -13.31 -2.53 5.07
N MET A 176 -12.90 -2.73 3.82
CA MET A 176 -13.51 -2.12 2.63
C MET A 176 -14.72 -2.95 2.15
N TRP A 177 -14.75 -4.25 2.46
CA TRP A 177 -15.79 -5.20 2.05
C TRP A 177 -16.75 -5.64 3.18
N CYS A 178 -16.52 -5.21 4.43
CA CYS A 178 -17.35 -5.48 5.61
C CYS A 178 -17.80 -4.18 6.29
#